data_AF-A0A0D2SAM0-F1
#
_entry.id   AF-A0A0D2SAM0-F1
#
_cell.length_a   1.000
_cell.length_b   1.000
_cell.length_c   1.000
_cell.angle_alpha   90.00
_cell.angle_beta   90.00
_cell.angle_gamma   90.00
#
_symmetry.space_group_name_H-M   'P 1'
#
loop_
_entity.id
_entity.type
_entity.pdbx_description
1 polymer ?
#
loop_
_entity_poly.entity_id
_entity_poly.type
_entity_poly.pdbx_seq_one_letter_code
_entity_poly.pdbx_strand_id
1 'polypeptide(L)'
;MGCVTYVTGDGPDQPQPRMAFIGDALLIRGCGRTDFQIFTLPKETLLYPAHDYKGFSVTTVGEEMLYNPRLTKDKETFKNIMENLNLA
;
A
#
# COMPACT_ATOMS: atom_id res chain seq x y z
N MET A 1 -12.13 0.08 14.73
CA MET A 1 -11.99 1.26 13.86
C MET A 1 -11.19 0.83 12.63
N GLY A 2 -11.85 0.77 11.47
CA GLY A 2 -11.24 0.32 10.21
C GLY A 2 -10.37 1.39 9.57
N CYS A 3 -9.41 0.98 8.76
CA CYS A 3 -8.69 1.89 7.88
C CYS A 3 -9.60 2.26 6.69
N VAL A 4 -9.53 3.51 6.24
CA VAL A 4 -10.25 4.00 5.06
C VAL A 4 -9.23 4.38 4.01
N THR A 5 -9.41 3.87 2.79
CA THR A 5 -8.63 4.28 1.61
C THR A 5 -9.51 5.16 0.73
N TYR A 6 -9.00 6.34 0.37
CA TYR A 6 -9.67 7.23 -0.59
C TYR A 6 -9.02 7.07 -1.96
N VAL A 7 -9.82 6.82 -2.99
CA VAL A 7 -9.33 6.64 -4.37
C VAL A 7 -9.99 7.70 -5.25
N THR A 8 -9.21 8.36 -6.12
CA THR A 8 -9.74 9.27 -7.14
C THR A 8 -10.62 8.50 -8.12
N GLY A 9 -11.70 9.15 -8.59
CA GLY A 9 -12.67 8.50 -9.48
C GLY A 9 -12.15 8.27 -10.90
N ASP A 10 -12.98 7.64 -11.74
CA ASP A 10 -12.66 7.31 -13.14
C ASP A 10 -13.24 8.33 -14.16
N GLY A 11 -13.73 9.49 -13.69
CA GLY A 11 -14.32 10.53 -14.53
C GLY A 11 -13.31 11.29 -15.39
N PRO A 12 -13.74 11.98 -16.46
CA PRO A 12 -12.83 12.70 -17.38
C PRO A 12 -12.09 13.86 -16.70
N ASP A 13 -12.66 14.46 -15.66
CA ASP A 13 -12.05 15.55 -14.88
C ASP A 13 -11.16 15.05 -13.74
N GLN A 14 -10.97 13.73 -13.63
CA GLN A 14 -10.14 13.13 -12.57
C GLN A 14 -8.69 12.98 -13.03
N PRO A 15 -7.74 13.07 -12.08
CA PRO A 15 -6.32 12.91 -12.38
C PRO A 15 -6.01 11.48 -12.87
N GLN A 16 -5.09 11.40 -13.83
CA GLN A 16 -4.53 10.15 -14.35
C GLN A 16 -3.00 10.18 -14.24
N PRO A 17 -2.34 9.11 -13.73
CA PRO A 17 -2.95 7.89 -13.20
C PRO A 17 -3.73 8.15 -11.91
N ARG A 18 -4.65 7.24 -11.57
CA ARG A 18 -5.45 7.34 -10.34
C ARG A 18 -4.55 7.44 -9.12
N MET A 19 -5.05 8.08 -8.08
CA MET A 19 -4.37 8.24 -6.80
C MET A 19 -5.17 7.59 -5.69
N ALA A 20 -4.50 6.86 -4.80
CA ALA A 20 -5.07 6.28 -3.61
C ALA A 20 -4.33 6.77 -2.36
N PHE A 21 -5.06 7.34 -1.42
CA PHE A 21 -4.57 7.74 -0.10
C PHE A 21 -4.87 6.62 0.88
N ILE A 22 -3.83 5.87 1.24
CA ILE A 22 -3.93 4.52 1.82
C ILE A 22 -3.69 4.47 3.34
N GLY A 23 -3.55 5.62 3.99
CA GLY A 23 -3.31 5.69 5.43
C GLY A 23 -2.08 4.89 5.85
N ASP A 24 -2.21 4.14 6.94
CA ASP A 24 -1.18 3.21 7.44
C ASP A 24 -1.46 1.75 7.06
N ALA A 25 -2.40 1.48 6.16
CA ALA A 25 -2.61 0.11 5.68
C ALA A 25 -1.34 -0.39 4.97
N LEU A 26 -0.88 0.38 3.99
CA LEU A 26 0.33 0.10 3.23
C LEU A 26 1.30 1.28 3.36
N LEU A 27 2.59 0.97 3.47
CA LEU A 27 3.68 1.95 3.51
C LEU A 27 4.62 1.66 2.34
N ILE A 28 5.47 2.60 1.96
CA ILE A 28 6.43 2.39 0.87
C ILE A 28 7.42 1.30 1.29
N ARG A 29 7.38 0.16 0.59
CA ARG A 29 8.13 -1.07 0.93
C ARG A 29 7.83 -1.65 2.32
N GLY A 30 6.66 -1.35 2.88
CA GLY A 30 6.23 -1.81 4.20
C GLY A 30 4.73 -2.07 4.24
N CYS A 31 4.19 -2.39 5.41
CA CYS A 31 2.74 -2.49 5.64
C CYS A 31 2.45 -2.33 7.13
N GLY A 32 1.36 -1.64 7.47
CA GLY A 32 0.83 -1.57 8.83
C GLY A 32 -0.34 -2.54 9.02
N ARG A 33 -1.37 -2.46 8.17
CA ARG A 33 -2.52 -3.39 8.14
C ARG A 33 -2.83 -3.86 6.72
N THR A 34 -3.13 -5.14 6.55
CA THR A 34 -3.30 -5.74 5.22
C THR A 34 -4.71 -5.60 4.67
N ASP A 35 -5.04 -4.42 4.15
CA ASP A 35 -6.24 -4.22 3.34
C ASP A 35 -5.92 -4.58 1.88
N PHE A 36 -6.14 -5.85 1.52
CA PHE A 36 -5.79 -6.42 0.20
C PHE A 36 -6.52 -5.79 -1.00
N GLN A 37 -7.52 -4.93 -0.76
CA GLN A 37 -8.25 -4.23 -1.81
C GLN A 37 -7.38 -3.22 -2.58
N ILE A 38 -6.25 -2.77 -2.03
CA ILE A 38 -5.33 -1.84 -2.72
C ILE A 38 -4.72 -2.49 -3.96
N PHE A 39 -4.46 -3.80 -3.92
CA PHE A 39 -3.82 -4.53 -5.03
C PHE A 39 -4.78 -4.90 -6.17
N THR A 40 -6.06 -4.55 -6.08
CA THR A 40 -7.00 -4.69 -7.20
C THR A 40 -7.06 -3.44 -8.09
N LEU A 41 -6.43 -2.34 -7.67
CA LEU A 41 -6.31 -1.12 -8.46
C LEU A 41 -5.31 -1.32 -9.63
N PRO A 42 -5.41 -0.54 -10.73
CA PRO A 42 -4.43 -0.57 -11.82
C PRO A 42 -3.00 -0.35 -11.33
N LYS A 43 -2.02 -0.96 -11.99
CA LYS A 43 -0.62 -1.00 -11.54
C LYS A 43 0.03 0.38 -11.45
N GLU A 44 -0.40 1.29 -12.32
CA GLU A 44 0.04 2.67 -12.41
C GLU A 44 -0.56 3.58 -11.33
N THR A 45 -1.55 3.10 -10.56
CA THR A 45 -2.18 3.89 -9.49
C THR A 45 -1.12 4.33 -8.49
N LEU A 46 -1.05 5.64 -8.25
CA LEU A 46 -0.18 6.25 -7.26
C LEU A 46 -0.74 5.99 -5.86
N LEU A 47 0.13 5.58 -4.95
CA LEU A 47 -0.18 5.23 -3.58
C LEU A 47 0.52 6.21 -2.64
N TYR A 48 -0.29 6.95 -1.87
CA TYR A 48 0.16 7.94 -0.91
C TYR A 48 -0.08 7.43 0.52
N PRO A 49 0.98 6.97 1.24
CA PRO A 49 0.86 6.56 2.63
C PRO A 49 0.67 7.78 3.54
N ALA A 50 0.11 7.56 4.73
CA ALA A 50 0.04 8.61 5.76
C ALA A 50 1.43 8.92 6.35
N HIS A 51 2.31 7.92 6.42
CA HIS A 51 3.64 8.04 6.98
C HIS A 51 4.68 7.40 6.07
N ASP A 52 5.87 7.99 6.06
CA ASP A 52 7.08 7.36 5.55
C ASP A 52 8.26 7.78 6.44
N TYR A 53 9.11 6.81 6.78
CA TYR A 53 10.24 7.01 7.70
C TYR A 53 11.60 6.99 6.99
N LYS A 54 11.60 7.03 5.65
CA LYS A 54 12.79 6.94 4.78
C LYS A 54 12.91 8.10 3.78
N GLY A 55 11.97 9.04 3.79
CA GLY A 55 11.94 10.21 2.93
C GLY A 55 11.23 10.01 1.58
N PHE A 56 10.46 8.93 1.42
CA PHE A 56 9.67 8.70 0.21
C PHE A 56 8.25 9.29 0.34
N SER A 57 7.72 9.83 -0.76
CA SER A 57 6.41 10.49 -0.76
C SER A 57 5.31 9.70 -1.47
N VAL A 58 5.67 8.85 -2.44
CA VAL A 58 4.73 8.11 -3.28
C VAL A 58 5.35 6.81 -3.78
N THR A 59 4.53 5.78 -3.99
CA THR A 59 4.85 4.53 -4.71
C THR A 59 3.71 4.18 -5.65
N THR A 60 3.78 3.07 -6.36
CA THR A 60 2.68 2.56 -7.21
C THR A 60 2.23 1.17 -6.78
N VAL A 61 1.00 0.80 -7.17
CA VAL A 61 0.50 -0.56 -6.97
C VAL A 61 1.46 -1.59 -7.57
N GLY A 62 1.91 -1.36 -8.81
CA GLY A 62 2.83 -2.26 -9.50
C GLY A 62 4.17 -2.41 -8.78
N GLU A 63 4.72 -1.31 -8.27
CA GLU A 63 5.96 -1.35 -7.50
C GLU A 63 5.81 -2.13 -6.20
N GLU A 64 4.72 -1.95 -5.45
CA GLU A 64 4.52 -2.69 -4.20
C GLU A 64 4.21 -4.18 -4.45
N MET A 65 3.52 -4.51 -5.55
CA MET A 65 3.33 -5.91 -5.95
C MET A 65 4.63 -6.64 -6.31
N LEU A 66 5.66 -5.92 -6.76
CA LEU A 66 6.93 -6.52 -7.20
C LEU A 66 8.02 -6.45 -6.15
N TYR A 67 8.07 -5.36 -5.39
CA TYR A 67 9.23 -5.02 -4.56
C TYR A 67 8.92 -4.89 -3.06
N ASN A 68 7.67 -5.03 -2.63
CA ASN A 68 7.37 -4.99 -1.20
C ASN A 68 7.94 -6.23 -0.50
N PRO A 69 8.93 -6.10 0.40
CA PRO A 69 9.66 -7.23 0.97
C PRO A 69 8.78 -8.14 1.84
N ARG A 70 7.61 -7.66 2.27
CA ARG A 70 6.64 -8.39 3.08
C ARG A 70 5.54 -8.98 2.19
N LEU A 71 4.90 -8.15 1.37
CA LEU A 71 3.69 -8.51 0.62
C LEU A 71 3.94 -9.33 -0.64
N THR A 72 5.19 -9.43 -1.11
CA THR A 72 5.57 -10.34 -2.20
C THR A 72 5.80 -11.78 -1.74
N LYS A 73 5.66 -12.07 -0.43
CA LYS A 73 5.84 -13.40 0.14
C LYS A 73 4.53 -14.18 0.13
N ASP A 74 4.62 -15.49 0.23
CA ASP A 74 3.44 -16.31 0.49
C ASP A 74 2.83 -15.96 1.85
N LYS A 75 1.57 -16.35 2.04
CA LYS A 75 0.77 -15.99 3.23
C LYS A 75 1.40 -16.46 4.53
N GLU A 76 2.04 -17.62 4.56
CA GLU A 76 2.64 -18.17 5.77
C GLU A 76 3.91 -17.42 6.13
N THR A 77 4.80 -17.21 5.15
CA THR A 77 5.99 -16.39 5.32
C THR A 77 5.64 -14.97 5.75
N PHE A 78 4.60 -14.37 5.17
CA PHE A 78 4.12 -13.04 5.57
C PHE A 78 3.69 -13.00 7.04
N LYS A 79 2.86 -13.96 7.50
CA LYS A 79 2.44 -14.05 8.90
C LYS A 79 3.63 -14.18 9.84
N ASN A 80 4.56 -15.07 9.51
CA ASN A 80 5.77 -15.28 10.30
C ASN A 80 6.61 -13.99 10.39
N ILE A 81 6.76 -13.24 9.29
CA ILE A 81 7.44 -11.94 9.32
C ILE A 81 6.71 -10.99 10.27
N MET A 82 5.39 -10.86 10.14
CA MET A 82 4.60 -9.90 10.93
C MET A 82 4.57 -10.23 12.42
N GLU A 83 4.52 -11.51 12.81
CA GLU A 83 4.55 -11.95 14.21
C GLU A 83 5.91 -11.71 14.88
N ASN A 84 7.00 -11.72 14.11
CA ASN A 84 8.36 -11.50 14.61
C ASN A 84 8.81 -10.04 14.50
N LEU A 85 7.95 -9.14 14.03
CA LEU A 85 8.21 -7.71 14.10
C LEU A 85 7.91 -7.25 15.53
N ASN A 86 8.95 -6.87 16.29
CA ASN A 86 8.84 -6.23 17.61
C ASN A 86 8.25 -4.80 17.50
N LEU A 87 7.02 -4.70 16.99
CA LEU A 87 6.25 -3.47 16.94
C LEU A 87 5.53 -3.38 18.28
N ALA A 88 6.18 -2.69 19.23
CA ALA A 88 5.69 -2.45 20.59
C ALA A 88 4.46 -1.53 20.61
#